data_AF-A0A8T3U4R0-F1
#
_entry.id   AF-A0A8T3U4R0-F1
#
_cell.length_a   1.000
_cell.length_b   1.000
_cell.length_c   1.000
_cell.angle_alpha   90.00
_cell.angle_beta   90.00
_cell.angle_gamma   90.00
#
_symmetry.space_group_name_H-M   'P 1'
#
loop_
_entity.id
_entity.type
_entity.pdbx_description
1 polymer ?
#
loop_
_entity_poly.entity_id
_entity_poly.type
_entity_poly.pdbx_seq_one_letter_code
_entity_poly.pdbx_strand_id
1 'polypeptide(L)'
;MIIEECINEFEKSVLDNLNMARAISYVWKLAKYEVKDERIAKAMLRLDEIMGIDLINSDKYLNEIKEKEENININDEKYIEAQKLLEERKNAKENREYDKADILRDKISNLGFVVIDEKQGSRIERKEN
;
A
#
# COMPACT_ATOMS: atom_id res chain seq x y z
N MET A 1 17.18 -17.06 -12.15
CA MET A 1 16.31 -16.88 -13.32
C MET A 1 15.57 -15.55 -13.26
N ILE A 2 14.60 -15.35 -12.38
CA ILE A 2 13.83 -14.08 -12.36
C ILE A 2 14.65 -12.82 -12.02
N ILE A 3 15.56 -12.90 -11.04
CA ILE A 3 16.39 -11.75 -10.64
C ILE A 3 17.25 -11.27 -11.81
N GLU A 4 17.98 -12.20 -12.41
CA GLU A 4 18.88 -11.92 -13.53
C GLU A 4 18.12 -11.43 -14.77
N GLU A 5 16.96 -12.04 -15.08
CA GLU A 5 16.08 -11.59 -16.15
C GLU A 5 15.65 -10.13 -15.92
N CYS A 6 15.15 -9.79 -14.73
CA CYS A 6 14.70 -8.44 -14.43
C CYS A 6 15.85 -7.41 -14.45
N ILE A 7 17.04 -7.77 -13.96
CA ILE A 7 18.22 -6.88 -14.02
C ILE A 7 18.61 -6.61 -15.46
N ASN A 8 18.73 -7.67 -16.28
CA ASN A 8 19.14 -7.53 -17.68
C ASN A 8 18.13 -6.70 -18.48
N GLU A 9 16.84 -6.94 -18.27
CA GLU A 9 15.79 -6.21 -18.97
C GLU A 9 15.63 -4.76 -18.47
N PHE A 10 15.90 -4.51 -17.19
CA PHE A 10 16.03 -3.16 -16.65
C PHE A 10 17.18 -2.42 -17.35
N GLU A 11 18.39 -2.99 -17.36
CA GLU A 11 19.58 -2.37 -17.95
C GLU A 11 19.39 -2.10 -19.45
N LYS A 12 18.83 -3.06 -20.20
CA LYS A 12 18.47 -2.84 -21.61
C LYS A 12 17.48 -1.69 -21.79
N SER A 13 16.49 -1.57 -20.92
CA SER A 13 15.51 -0.48 -20.98
C SER A 13 16.14 0.88 -20.70
N VAL A 14 17.08 0.95 -19.75
CA VAL A 14 17.83 2.18 -19.48
C VAL A 14 18.72 2.56 -20.66
N LEU A 15 19.40 1.58 -21.27
CA LEU A 15 20.26 1.82 -22.44
C LEU A 15 19.45 2.15 -23.71
N ASP A 16 18.19 1.72 -23.79
CA ASP A 16 17.24 2.11 -24.82
C ASP A 16 16.64 3.49 -24.54
N ASN A 17 17.47 4.53 -24.76
CA ASN A 17 17.08 5.93 -24.64
C ASN A 17 16.46 6.30 -23.27
N LEU A 18 17.05 5.79 -22.17
CA LEU A 18 16.58 6.04 -20.81
C LEU A 18 15.10 5.73 -20.63
N ASN A 19 14.63 4.60 -21.17
CA ASN A 19 13.24 4.17 -21.01
C ASN A 19 12.96 3.69 -19.58
N MET A 20 12.91 4.65 -18.65
CA MET A 20 12.74 4.41 -17.22
C MET A 20 11.36 3.84 -16.91
N ALA A 21 10.33 4.18 -17.68
CA ALA A 21 8.99 3.59 -17.51
C ALA A 21 9.04 2.07 -17.68
N ARG A 22 9.72 1.59 -18.74
CA ARG A 22 9.94 0.16 -18.95
C ARG A 22 10.89 -0.43 -17.91
N ALA A 23 11.97 0.27 -17.55
CA ALA A 23 12.91 -0.19 -16.53
C ALA A 23 12.21 -0.44 -15.18
N ILE A 24 11.42 0.52 -14.69
CA ILE A 24 10.64 0.45 -13.45
C ILE A 24 9.65 -0.72 -13.48
N SER A 25 9.10 -1.09 -14.64
CA SER A 25 8.20 -2.26 -14.76
C SER A 25 8.86 -3.57 -14.31
N TYR A 26 10.17 -3.72 -14.52
CA TYR A 26 10.93 -4.90 -14.06
C TYR A 26 11.25 -4.84 -12.56
N VAL A 27 11.42 -3.64 -11.98
CA VAL A 27 11.49 -3.46 -10.53
C VAL A 27 10.16 -3.85 -9.88
N TRP A 28 9.03 -3.45 -10.47
CA TRP A 28 7.70 -3.90 -10.03
C TRP A 28 7.51 -5.41 -10.13
N LYS A 29 8.04 -6.03 -11.19
CA LYS A 29 8.02 -7.49 -11.34
C LYS A 29 8.77 -8.18 -10.20
N LEU A 30 9.91 -7.64 -9.77
CA LEU A 30 10.63 -8.11 -8.59
C LEU A 30 9.83 -7.90 -7.29
N ALA A 31 9.29 -6.69 -7.08
CA ALA A 31 8.51 -6.36 -5.88
C ALA A 31 7.27 -7.24 -5.70
N LYS A 32 6.58 -7.56 -6.81
CA LYS A 32 5.36 -8.39 -6.84
C LYS A 32 5.63 -9.88 -6.86
N TYR A 33 6.89 -10.32 -6.93
CA TYR A 33 7.21 -11.75 -6.93
C TYR A 33 6.69 -12.42 -5.65
N GLU A 34 6.04 -13.58 -5.82
CA GLU A 34 5.30 -14.24 -4.74
C GLU A 34 6.21 -14.62 -3.57
N VAL A 35 7.40 -15.16 -3.88
CA VAL A 35 8.39 -15.54 -2.88
C VAL A 35 9.20 -14.32 -2.48
N LYS A 36 9.10 -13.89 -1.22
CA LYS A 36 9.95 -12.83 -0.67
C LYS A 36 11.30 -13.42 -0.27
N ASP A 37 12.37 -12.83 -0.80
CA ASP A 37 13.73 -13.32 -0.66
C ASP A 37 14.70 -12.13 -0.54
N GLU A 38 15.67 -12.24 0.36
CA GLU A 38 16.70 -11.21 0.58
C GLU A 38 17.46 -10.86 -0.70
N ARG A 39 17.66 -11.82 -1.61
CA ARG A 39 18.32 -11.61 -2.90
C ARG A 39 17.51 -10.70 -3.81
N ILE A 40 16.17 -10.74 -3.73
CA ILE A 40 15.30 -9.84 -4.48
C ILE A 40 15.42 -8.43 -3.93
N ALA A 41 15.42 -8.27 -2.60
CA ALA A 41 15.63 -6.97 -1.97
C ALA A 41 16.98 -6.36 -2.36
N LYS A 42 18.07 -7.15 -2.31
CA LYS A 42 19.41 -6.72 -2.75
C LYS A 42 19.44 -6.31 -4.23
N ALA A 43 18.76 -7.06 -5.09
CA ALA A 43 18.65 -6.71 -6.50
C ALA A 43 17.93 -5.37 -6.69
N MET A 44 16.80 -5.15 -6.00
CA MET A 44 16.07 -3.88 -6.08
C MET A 44 16.91 -2.69 -5.58
N LEU A 45 17.67 -2.85 -4.49
CA LEU A 45 18.59 -1.82 -4.00
C LEU A 45 19.69 -1.49 -5.02
N ARG A 46 20.23 -2.50 -5.72
CA ARG A 46 21.20 -2.26 -6.80
C ARG A 46 20.58 -1.49 -7.96
N LEU A 47 19.35 -1.81 -8.36
CA LEU A 47 18.65 -1.07 -9.42
C LEU A 47 18.33 0.37 -8.99
N ASP A 48 18.10 0.57 -7.70
CA ASP A 48 17.86 1.90 -7.12
C ASP A 48 19.08 2.82 -7.18
N GLU A 49 20.31 2.30 -7.27
CA GLU A 49 21.50 3.13 -7.53
C GLU A 49 21.37 3.93 -8.85
N ILE A 50 20.56 3.44 -9.79
CA ILE A 50 20.27 4.12 -11.06
C ILE A 50 18.99 4.98 -10.95
N MET A 51 17.96 4.48 -10.25
CA MET A 51 16.68 5.20 -10.13
C MET A 51 16.74 6.39 -9.17
N GLY A 52 17.57 6.31 -8.12
CA GLY A 52 17.73 7.35 -7.12
C GLY A 52 16.48 7.62 -6.28
N ILE A 53 15.66 6.59 -6.01
CA ILE A 53 14.42 6.72 -5.22
C ILE A 53 14.61 6.43 -3.72
N ASP A 54 15.84 6.09 -3.31
CA ASP A 54 16.27 5.95 -1.91
C ASP A 54 15.50 4.88 -1.12
N LEU A 55 15.34 3.70 -1.72
CA LEU A 55 14.66 2.54 -1.14
C LEU A 55 15.28 2.08 0.18
N ILE A 56 16.58 2.31 0.38
CA ILE A 56 17.27 1.95 1.62
C ILE A 56 16.68 2.69 2.84
N ASN A 57 16.14 3.89 2.63
CA ASN A 57 15.49 4.70 3.66
C ASN A 57 13.95 4.63 3.57
N SER A 58 13.38 3.65 2.87
CA SER A 58 11.93 3.50 2.68
C SER A 58 11.13 3.48 3.98
N ASP A 59 11.65 2.94 5.07
CA ASP A 59 11.00 2.96 6.38
C ASP A 59 10.76 4.38 6.90
N LYS A 60 11.72 5.28 6.72
CA LYS A 60 11.59 6.70 7.09
C LYS A 60 10.46 7.33 6.29
N TYR A 61 10.45 7.16 4.97
CA TYR A 61 9.42 7.73 4.10
C TYR A 61 8.04 7.16 4.39
N LEU A 62 7.95 5.86 4.70
CA LEU A 62 6.70 5.23 5.09
C LEU A 62 6.14 5.82 6.38
N ASN A 63 6.99 6.12 7.36
CA ASN A 63 6.57 6.78 8.59
C ASN A 63 6.13 8.22 8.33
N GLU A 64 6.86 8.99 7.52
CA GLU A 64 6.46 10.36 7.16
C GLU A 64 5.11 10.40 6.42
N ILE A 65 4.83 9.42 5.56
CA ILE A 65 3.53 9.30 4.88
C ILE A 65 2.43 9.02 5.90
N LYS A 66 2.63 8.05 6.80
CA LYS A 66 1.67 7.72 7.86
C LYS A 66 1.39 8.91 8.77
N GLU A 67 2.42 9.65 9.20
CA GLU A 67 2.27 10.84 10.03
C GLU A 67 1.46 11.92 9.30
N LYS A 68 1.70 12.14 8.00
CA LYS A 68 0.90 13.09 7.20
C LYS A 68 -0.55 12.65 7.10
N GLU A 69 -0.79 11.37 6.85
CA GLU A 69 -2.15 10.81 6.79
C GLU A 69 -2.86 10.95 8.14
N GLU A 70 -2.21 10.63 9.26
CA GLU A 70 -2.76 10.81 10.61
C GLU A 70 -3.11 12.28 10.89
N ASN A 71 -2.22 13.22 10.55
CA ASN A 71 -2.50 14.65 10.72
C ASN A 71 -3.68 15.13 9.88
N ILE A 72 -3.84 14.63 8.65
CA ILE A 72 -5.01 14.92 7.80
C ILE A 72 -6.27 14.31 8.44
N ASN A 73 -6.16 13.09 8.94
CA ASN A 73 -7.27 12.32 9.51
C ASN A 73 -7.79 12.89 10.84
N ILE A 74 -6.92 13.38 11.72
CA ILE A 74 -7.30 13.98 13.02
C ILE A 74 -8.19 15.23 12.82
N ASN A 75 -8.02 15.95 11.72
CA ASN A 75 -8.76 17.17 11.43
C ASN A 75 -9.97 16.94 10.49
N ASP A 76 -10.22 15.70 10.06
CA ASP A 76 -11.33 15.37 9.17
C ASP A 76 -12.49 14.76 9.95
N GLU A 77 -13.58 15.53 10.08
CA GLU A 77 -14.82 15.09 10.74
C GLU A 77 -15.35 13.77 10.15
N LYS A 78 -15.24 13.58 8.83
CA LYS A 78 -15.68 12.34 8.18
C LYS A 78 -14.83 11.14 8.56
N TYR A 79 -13.52 11.35 8.78
CA TYR A 79 -12.64 10.29 9.24
C TYR A 79 -12.99 9.88 10.68
N ILE A 80 -13.24 10.86 11.55
CA ILE A 80 -13.65 10.60 12.94
C ILE A 80 -14.98 9.85 12.98
N GLU A 81 -15.94 10.23 12.14
CA GLU A 81 -17.22 9.51 12.01
C GLU A 81 -17.03 8.09 11.47
N ALA A 82 -16.22 7.92 10.42
CA ALA A 82 -15.91 6.61 9.86
C ALA A 82 -15.24 5.67 10.89
N GLN A 83 -14.36 6.18 11.75
CA GLN A 83 -13.77 5.42 12.85
C GLN A 83 -14.82 4.94 13.87
N LYS A 84 -15.79 5.79 14.23
CA LYS A 84 -16.89 5.38 15.13
C LYS A 84 -17.74 4.27 14.51
N LEU A 85 -18.08 4.40 13.22
CA LEU A 85 -18.84 3.39 12.49
C LEU A 85 -18.07 2.06 12.36
N LEU A 86 -16.73 2.11 12.30
CA LEU A 86 -15.89 0.92 12.26
C LEU A 86 -15.96 0.12 13.56
N GLU A 87 -15.93 0.81 14.71
CA GLU A 87 -16.11 0.18 16.03
C GLU A 87 -17.52 -0.40 16.20
N GLU A 88 -18.56 0.33 15.78
CA GLU A 88 -19.93 -0.20 15.77
C GLU A 88 -20.06 -1.46 14.90
N ARG A 89 -19.36 -1.48 13.75
CA ARG A 89 -19.34 -2.64 12.85
C ARG A 89 -18.64 -3.83 13.49
N LYS A 90 -17.56 -3.60 14.24
CA LYS A 90 -16.86 -4.66 14.99
C LYS A 90 -17.81 -5.31 16.00
N ASN A 91 -18.53 -4.50 16.78
CA ASN A 91 -19.55 -5.00 17.72
C ASN A 91 -20.68 -5.76 17.00
N ALA A 92 -21.15 -5.27 15.84
CA ALA A 92 -22.15 -5.98 15.04
C ALA A 92 -21.65 -7.35 14.55
N LYS A 93 -20.39 -7.45 14.10
CA LYS A 93 -19.77 -8.73 13.72
C LYS A 93 -19.65 -9.69 14.90
N GLU A 94 -19.23 -9.20 16.07
CA GLU A 94 -19.13 -9.99 17.30
C GLU A 94 -20.49 -10.54 17.74
N ASN A 95 -21.55 -9.74 17.60
CA ASN A 95 -22.93 -10.14 17.88
C ASN A 95 -23.60 -10.93 16.73
N ARG A 96 -22.87 -11.24 15.65
CA ARG A 96 -23.38 -11.94 14.44
C ARG A 96 -24.52 -11.20 13.73
N GLU A 97 -24.60 -9.87 13.87
CA GLU A 97 -25.53 -8.98 13.17
C GLU A 97 -24.96 -8.60 11.78
N TYR A 98 -24.88 -9.56 10.86
CA TYR A 98 -24.20 -9.37 9.57
C TYR A 98 -24.84 -8.28 8.70
N ASP A 99 -26.17 -8.20 8.61
CA ASP A 99 -26.87 -7.17 7.83
C ASP A 99 -26.51 -5.76 8.32
N LYS A 100 -26.39 -5.58 9.64
CA LYS A 100 -26.01 -4.30 10.24
C LYS A 100 -24.54 -3.98 9.96
N ALA A 101 -23.67 -4.99 9.99
CA ALA A 101 -22.26 -4.80 9.64
C ALA A 101 -22.08 -4.36 8.19
N ASP A 102 -22.91 -4.86 7.26
CA ASP A 102 -22.91 -4.44 5.86
C ASP A 102 -23.45 -3.01 5.69
N ILE A 103 -24.54 -2.65 6.36
CA ILE A 103 -25.04 -1.26 6.35
C ILE A 103 -23.99 -0.27 6.87
N LEU A 104 -23.26 -0.64 7.94
CA LEU A 104 -22.19 0.19 8.50
C LEU A 104 -21.01 0.32 7.53
N ARG A 105 -20.68 -0.74 6.79
CA ARG A 105 -19.65 -0.71 5.74
C ARG A 105 -20.03 0.27 4.63
N ASP A 106 -21.28 0.28 4.19
CA ASP A 106 -21.75 1.19 3.16
C ASP A 106 -21.73 2.65 3.62
N LYS A 107 -22.10 2.90 4.89
CA LYS A 107 -21.97 4.24 5.49
C LYS A 107 -20.53 4.74 5.50
N ILE A 108 -19.58 3.88 5.89
CA ILE A 108 -18.15 4.20 5.82
C ILE A 108 -17.73 4.51 4.37
N SER A 109 -18.24 3.75 3.40
CA SER A 109 -17.98 4.00 1.98
C SER A 109 -18.50 5.34 1.48
N ASN A 110 -19.71 5.72 1.91
CA ASN A 110 -20.31 7.00 1.57
C ASN A 110 -19.57 8.20 2.19
N LEU A 111 -18.87 7.99 3.31
CA LEU A 111 -17.98 9.00 3.89
C LEU A 111 -16.66 9.15 3.13
N GLY A 112 -16.40 8.31 2.12
CA GLY A 112 -15.18 8.35 1.31
C GLY A 112 -14.07 7.45 1.83
N PHE A 113 -14.39 6.39 2.58
CA PHE A 113 -13.41 5.46 3.14
C PHE A 113 -13.69 4.02 2.75
N VAL A 114 -12.66 3.18 2.70
CA VAL A 114 -12.78 1.74 2.42
C VAL A 114 -12.39 0.98 3.68
N VAL A 115 -13.23 0.00 4.04
CA VAL A 115 -12.93 -0.93 5.14
C VAL A 115 -12.04 -2.06 4.63
N ILE A 116 -10.91 -2.25 5.29
CA ILE A 116 -9.97 -3.34 5.05
C ILE A 116 -10.02 -4.27 6.26
N ASP A 117 -10.42 -5.52 6.04
CA ASP A 117 -10.41 -6.56 7.07
C ASP A 117 -9.05 -7.29 7.04
N GLU A 118 -8.38 -7.34 8.19
CA GLU A 118 -7.09 -7.99 8.42
C GLU A 118 -7.20 -9.08 9.50
N LYS A 119 -6.15 -9.88 9.68
CA LYS A 119 -6.15 -10.97 10.69
C LYS A 119 -6.33 -10.47 12.13
N GLN A 120 -5.92 -9.23 12.43
CA GLN A 120 -5.95 -8.66 13.78
C GLN A 120 -7.08 -7.64 13.99
N GLY A 121 -7.93 -7.38 12.99
CA GLY A 121 -9.00 -6.40 13.10
C GLY A 121 -9.38 -5.80 11.75
N SER A 122 -10.17 -4.73 11.77
CA SER A 122 -10.50 -3.95 10.59
C SER A 122 -9.87 -2.57 10.69
N ARG A 123 -9.48 -1.98 9.57
CA ARG A 123 -9.03 -0.58 9.48
C ARG A 123 -9.74 0.13 8.33
N ILE A 124 -9.73 1.46 8.34
CA ILE A 124 -10.24 2.27 7.23
C ILE A 124 -9.09 2.97 6.51
N GLU A 125 -9.19 3.04 5.19
CA GLU A 125 -8.33 3.87 4.34
C GLU A 125 -9.19 4.88 3.59
N ARG A 126 -8.62 6.04 3.24
CA ARG A 126 -9.28 6.98 2.33
C ARG A 126 -9.47 6.29 0.98
N LYS A 127 -10.66 6.41 0.41
CA LYS A 127 -10.92 5.94 -0.95
C LYS A 127 -10.14 6.84 -1.90
N GLU A 128 -9.16 6.27 -2.60
CA GLU A 128 -8.52 6.96 -3.72
C GLU A 128 -9.58 7.23 -4.79
N ASN A 129 -9.59 8.45 -5.34
CA ASN A 129 -10.47 8.86 -6.42
C ASN A 129 -10.01 8.28 -7.77
#